data_AF-B7FKW4-F1
#
_entry.id   AF-B7FKW4-F1
#
_cell.length_a   1.000
_cell.length_b   1.000
_cell.length_c   1.000
_cell.angle_alpha   90.00
_cell.angle_beta   90.00
_cell.angle_gamma   90.00
#
_symmetry.space_group_name_H-M   'P 1'
#
loop_
_entity.id
_entity.type
_entity.pdbx_description
1 polymer ?
#
loop_
_entity_poly.entity_id
_entity_poly.type
_entity_poly.pdbx_seq_one_letter_code
_entity_poly.pdbx_strand_id
1 'polypeptide(L)'
;MVLLGQNTKNMMNFMTLITFLLFIMPSISYSQNLGNNILLTNPCILAGFDGTYRYAGEEFKANALASGASFKKCKKIVHQTLKLNYPCPYQNCTFGGIWNGGGGSGQRKLFAASFFFYLAAEVGMVDPNKPNFKIRPVDFESEAKKACALNFEDAKSSYPFLAKKNIASYVCMDLIYQYVLLVDGFGLDPLQEITAGKQIEYQDSLVEAAWPLGHAVEVISSLPKFEKLMYFI
;
A
#
# COMPACT_ATOMS: atom_id res chain seq x y z
N MET A 1 11.70 -13.91 -4.03
CA MET A 1 12.01 -12.69 -4.81
C MET A 1 12.82 -13.14 -6.01
N VAL A 2 12.21 -13.21 -7.19
CA VAL A 2 12.94 -13.56 -8.43
C VAL A 2 13.50 -12.26 -8.98
N LEU A 3 14.79 -12.03 -8.75
CA LEU A 3 15.53 -10.99 -9.45
C LEU A 3 16.34 -11.68 -10.54
N LEU A 4 15.79 -11.67 -11.75
CA LEU A 4 16.56 -11.98 -12.94
C LEU A 4 17.52 -10.81 -13.19
N GLY A 5 18.79 -11.17 -13.40
CA GLY A 5 19.92 -10.27 -13.47
C GLY A 5 19.71 -9.07 -14.37
N GLN A 6 20.05 -7.90 -13.83
CA GLN A 6 20.29 -6.72 -14.63
C GLN A 6 21.63 -6.11 -14.23
N ASN A 7 22.55 -6.18 -15.20
CA ASN A 7 23.70 -5.32 -15.47
C ASN A 7 23.96 -4.21 -14.45
N THR A 8 25.19 -4.11 -13.93
CA THR A 8 25.62 -3.32 -12.75
C THR A 8 25.27 -1.81 -12.78
N LYS A 9 24.90 -1.23 -13.94
CA LYS A 9 24.34 0.13 -14.04
C LYS A 9 22.87 0.23 -13.56
N ASN A 10 22.09 -0.85 -13.65
CA ASN A 10 20.71 -0.92 -13.18
C ASN A 10 20.61 -1.21 -11.68
N MET A 11 21.68 -1.66 -11.03
CA MET A 11 21.71 -1.92 -9.59
C MET A 11 21.53 -0.64 -8.76
N MET A 12 22.04 0.50 -9.24
CA MET A 12 21.84 1.79 -8.59
C MET A 12 20.38 2.27 -8.71
N ASN A 13 19.72 1.99 -9.85
CA ASN A 13 18.30 2.28 -10.06
C ASN A 13 17.39 1.31 -9.29
N PHE A 14 17.81 0.05 -9.13
CA PHE A 14 17.08 -0.98 -8.41
C PHE A 14 17.16 -0.82 -6.89
N MET A 15 18.32 -0.42 -6.35
CA MET A 15 18.41 0.00 -4.96
C MET A 15 17.52 1.22 -4.69
N THR A 16 17.47 2.20 -5.60
CA THR A 16 16.56 3.35 -5.50
C THR A 16 15.08 2.93 -5.52
N LEU A 17 14.74 1.84 -6.20
CA LEU A 17 13.39 1.26 -6.23
C LEU A 17 13.01 0.53 -4.93
N ILE A 18 13.97 -0.14 -4.28
CA ILE A 18 13.77 -0.81 -2.98
C ILE A 18 13.67 0.20 -1.84
N THR A 19 14.43 1.30 -1.87
CA THR A 19 14.25 2.41 -0.92
C THR A 19 12.89 3.08 -1.09
N PHE A 20 12.34 3.10 -2.32
CA PHE A 20 10.95 3.49 -2.55
C PHE A 20 9.98 2.49 -1.90
N LEU A 21 10.09 1.18 -2.17
CA LEU A 21 9.12 0.18 -1.69
C LEU A 21 9.03 0.00 -0.17
N LEU A 22 10.09 0.30 0.59
CA LEU A 22 10.08 0.25 2.06
C LEU A 22 9.62 1.57 2.73
N PHE A 23 9.50 2.67 1.98
CA PHE A 23 9.11 3.99 2.50
C PHE A 23 7.86 4.62 1.85
N ILE A 24 7.19 3.96 0.91
CA ILE A 24 5.92 4.50 0.40
C ILE A 24 4.77 4.18 1.37
N MET A 25 4.68 4.96 2.46
CA MET A 25 3.41 5.64 2.62
C MET A 25 3.35 6.60 1.42
N PRO A 26 2.36 6.48 0.52
CA PRO A 26 2.23 7.47 -0.53
C PRO A 26 2.11 8.81 0.16
N SER A 27 3.06 9.68 -0.14
CA SER A 27 2.95 11.11 0.06
C SER A 27 1.67 11.55 -0.65
N ILE A 28 0.56 11.70 0.09
CA ILE A 28 -0.62 12.40 -0.41
C ILE A 28 -0.34 13.87 -0.21
N SER A 29 0.64 14.31 -0.97
CA SER A 29 1.08 15.66 -1.14
C SER A 29 1.17 15.93 -2.63
N TYR A 30 0.09 15.60 -3.34
CA TYR A 30 -0.15 16.27 -4.59
C TYR A 30 -0.47 17.73 -4.23
N SER A 31 0.54 18.58 -4.32
CA SER A 31 0.33 19.99 -4.63
C SER A 31 -0.62 20.02 -5.82
N GLN A 32 -1.86 20.41 -5.57
CA GLN A 32 -2.85 20.62 -6.62
C GLN A 32 -2.42 21.81 -7.46
N ASN A 33 -1.46 21.61 -8.36
CA ASN A 33 -1.33 22.43 -9.56
C ASN A 33 -2.12 21.75 -10.69
N LEU A 34 -3.40 21.52 -10.41
CA LEU A 34 -4.44 21.51 -11.44
C LEU A 34 -4.69 22.99 -11.73
N GLY A 35 -4.33 23.43 -12.94
CA GLY A 35 -4.35 24.84 -13.35
C GLY A 35 -5.52 25.63 -12.76
N ASN A 36 -5.18 26.69 -12.02
CA ASN A 36 -6.05 27.79 -11.58
C ASN A 36 -7.42 27.38 -11.02
N ASN A 37 -7.46 26.51 -10.01
CA ASN A 37 -8.41 26.61 -8.89
C ASN A 37 -7.96 25.71 -7.72
N ILE A 38 -7.53 26.34 -6.62
CA ILE A 38 -7.22 25.68 -5.34
C ILE A 38 -8.50 25.03 -4.83
N LEU A 39 -8.68 23.72 -5.02
CA LEU A 39 -9.69 22.98 -4.26
C LEU A 39 -9.13 22.77 -2.86
N LEU A 40 -9.41 23.74 -1.98
CA LEU A 40 -9.11 23.75 -0.54
C LEU A 40 -9.67 22.54 0.25
N THR A 41 -10.28 21.57 -0.42
CA THR A 41 -11.08 20.50 0.16
C THR A 41 -10.82 19.18 -0.55
N ASN A 42 -10.68 18.11 0.22
CA ASN A 42 -10.29 16.78 -0.24
C ASN A 42 -11.44 15.78 -0.04
N PRO A 43 -11.96 15.15 -1.12
CA PRO A 43 -13.03 14.15 -1.04
C PRO A 43 -12.61 12.83 -0.38
N CYS A 44 -11.35 12.64 -0.03
CA CYS A 44 -10.86 11.48 0.71
C CYS A 44 -10.90 11.68 2.24
N ILE A 45 -11.10 12.91 2.71
CA ILE A 45 -11.09 13.27 4.13
C ILE A 45 -12.51 13.29 4.67
N LEU A 46 -12.71 12.71 5.85
CA LEU A 46 -14.02 12.58 6.49
C LEU A 46 -14.60 13.92 6.94
N ALA A 47 -15.92 14.07 6.83
CA ALA A 47 -16.64 15.28 7.27
C ALA A 47 -16.33 15.62 8.73
N GLY A 48 -16.12 16.90 9.03
CA GLY A 48 -15.84 17.36 10.40
C GLY A 48 -14.35 17.30 10.81
N PHE A 49 -13.47 16.79 9.95
CA PHE A 49 -12.03 16.94 10.14
C PHE A 49 -11.50 18.20 9.42
N ASP A 50 -10.80 19.05 10.17
CA ASP A 50 -10.05 20.21 9.68
C ASP A 50 -8.69 20.21 10.39
N GLY A 51 -7.62 19.99 9.62
CA GLY A 51 -6.30 19.79 10.19
C GLY A 51 -5.21 19.74 9.13
N THR A 52 -4.02 19.34 9.56
CA THR A 52 -2.84 19.21 8.70
C THR A 52 -2.29 17.79 8.74
N TYR A 53 -1.80 17.34 7.59
CA TYR A 53 -1.02 16.12 7.44
C TYR A 53 0.45 16.52 7.27
N ARG A 54 1.33 16.00 8.12
CA ARG A 54 2.78 16.28 8.05
C ARG A 54 3.50 15.08 7.52
N TYR A 55 4.27 15.25 6.45
CA TYR A 55 5.04 14.18 5.84
C TYR A 55 6.33 14.73 5.24
N ALA A 56 7.45 14.04 5.48
CA ALA A 56 8.78 14.42 4.98
C ALA A 56 9.18 15.88 5.25
N GLY A 57 8.76 16.44 6.40
CA GLY A 57 9.06 17.83 6.78
C GLY A 57 8.11 18.88 6.17
N GLU A 58 7.19 18.48 5.30
CA GLU A 58 6.19 19.35 4.69
C GLU A 58 4.83 19.20 5.39
N GLU A 59 4.02 20.26 5.36
CA GLU A 59 2.66 20.28 5.90
C GLU A 59 1.62 20.45 4.78
N PHE A 60 0.61 19.60 4.80
CA PHE A 60 -0.47 19.57 3.82
C PHE A 60 -1.80 19.82 4.52
N LYS A 61 -2.63 20.71 3.97
CA LYS A 61 -3.99 20.90 4.48
C LYS A 61 -4.83 19.66 4.19
N ALA A 62 -5.45 19.11 5.23
CA ALA A 62 -6.27 17.92 5.18
C ALA A 62 -7.71 18.28 5.57
N ASN A 63 -8.39 18.99 4.66
CA ASN A 63 -9.71 19.56 4.93
C ASN A 63 -10.78 18.76 4.18
N ALA A 64 -11.84 18.38 4.88
CA ALA A 64 -12.96 17.68 4.25
C ALA A 64 -13.74 18.58 3.28
N LEU A 65 -14.41 17.96 2.30
CA LEU A 65 -15.51 18.65 1.60
C LEU A 65 -16.65 18.93 2.57
N ALA A 66 -17.45 19.99 2.30
CA ALA A 66 -18.68 20.25 3.04
C ALA A 66 -19.66 19.05 3.00
N SER A 67 -19.66 18.29 1.91
CA SER A 67 -20.44 17.05 1.75
C SER A 67 -19.78 15.81 2.38
N GLY A 68 -18.62 15.96 3.02
CA GLY A 68 -17.81 14.85 3.52
C GLY A 68 -17.04 14.08 2.44
N ALA A 69 -16.46 12.96 2.88
CA ALA A 69 -15.75 12.04 2.01
C ALA A 69 -16.68 11.44 0.96
N SER A 70 -16.11 11.01 -0.16
CA SER A 70 -16.85 10.38 -1.24
C SER A 70 -15.99 9.33 -1.90
N PHE A 71 -16.40 8.07 -1.80
CA PHE A 71 -15.68 6.94 -2.39
C PHE A 71 -15.33 7.17 -3.86
N LYS A 72 -16.32 7.57 -4.68
CA LYS A 72 -16.13 7.79 -6.12
C LYS A 72 -15.16 8.93 -6.42
N LYS A 73 -15.28 10.07 -5.72
CA LYS A 73 -14.41 11.24 -5.95
C LYS A 73 -13.00 10.97 -5.44
N CYS A 74 -12.86 10.32 -4.28
CA CYS A 74 -11.57 9.93 -3.73
C CYS A 74 -10.86 8.89 -4.61
N LYS A 75 -11.56 7.83 -5.06
CA LYS A 75 -11.00 6.86 -6.01
C LYS A 75 -10.44 7.53 -7.27
N LYS A 76 -11.14 8.54 -7.81
CA LYS A 76 -10.63 9.33 -8.96
C LYS A 76 -9.33 10.07 -8.63
N ILE A 77 -9.20 10.65 -7.44
CA ILE A 77 -7.95 11.29 -7.00
C ILE A 77 -6.83 10.25 -6.89
N VAL A 78 -7.09 9.10 -6.25
CA VAL A 78 -6.09 8.04 -6.11
C VAL A 78 -5.61 7.54 -7.47
N HIS A 79 -6.50 7.38 -8.46
CA HIS A 79 -6.12 7.02 -9.84
C HIS A 79 -5.15 8.05 -10.46
N GLN A 80 -5.41 9.34 -10.23
CA GLN A 80 -4.55 10.42 -10.72
C GLN A 80 -3.20 10.42 -10.01
N THR A 81 -3.20 10.22 -8.69
CA THR A 81 -1.98 10.16 -7.85
C THR A 81 -1.08 8.99 -8.26
N LEU A 82 -1.65 7.81 -8.53
CA LEU A 82 -0.89 6.68 -9.04
C LEU A 82 -0.40 6.89 -10.48
N LYS A 83 -0.96 7.87 -11.22
CA LYS A 83 -0.64 8.11 -12.64
C LYS A 83 -0.92 6.86 -13.49
N LEU A 84 -2.11 6.28 -13.33
CA LEU A 84 -2.53 5.08 -14.09
C LEU A 84 -2.55 5.31 -15.61
N ASN A 85 -2.79 6.55 -16.07
CA ASN A 85 -2.80 6.91 -17.49
C ASN A 85 -1.42 7.34 -18.03
N TYR A 86 -0.33 7.12 -17.28
CA TYR A 86 1.00 7.48 -17.74
C TYR A 86 1.40 6.61 -18.94
N PRO A 87 2.02 7.17 -20.00
CA PRO A 87 2.43 6.40 -21.18
C PRO A 87 3.32 5.22 -20.80
N CYS A 88 2.98 4.02 -21.28
CA CYS A 88 3.77 2.82 -21.04
C CYS A 88 4.80 2.61 -22.15
N PRO A 89 6.11 2.68 -21.87
CA PRO A 89 7.15 2.43 -22.89
C PRO A 89 7.43 0.92 -23.09
N TYR A 90 6.71 0.05 -22.38
CA TYR A 90 6.84 -1.40 -22.40
C TYR A 90 5.55 -2.05 -22.91
N GLN A 91 5.51 -3.38 -22.98
CA GLN A 91 4.30 -4.10 -23.39
C GLN A 91 3.11 -3.86 -22.45
N ASN A 92 3.36 -3.94 -21.14
CA ASN A 92 2.37 -3.68 -20.09
C ASN A 92 3.05 -2.97 -18.93
N CYS A 93 2.34 -2.03 -18.31
CA CYS A 93 2.82 -1.30 -17.15
C CYS A 93 1.84 -1.44 -15.99
N THR A 94 2.33 -1.21 -14.78
CA THR A 94 1.49 -0.98 -13.60
C THR A 94 0.98 0.44 -13.63
N PHE A 95 1.73 1.37 -13.05
CA PHE A 95 1.39 2.78 -12.98
C PHE A 95 2.65 3.63 -13.09
N GLY A 96 2.52 4.89 -13.54
CA GLY A 96 3.68 5.76 -13.76
C GLY A 96 4.66 5.26 -14.83
N GLY A 97 4.21 4.43 -15.78
CA GLY A 97 5.06 3.90 -16.87
C GLY A 97 6.02 2.78 -16.45
N ILE A 98 5.82 2.18 -15.28
CA ILE A 98 6.69 1.11 -14.76
C ILE A 98 6.26 -0.24 -15.32
N TRP A 99 7.21 -0.98 -15.89
CA TRP A 99 6.97 -2.34 -16.41
C TRP A 99 6.45 -3.29 -15.32
N ASN A 100 5.42 -4.08 -15.64
CA ASN A 100 4.80 -5.01 -14.69
C ASN A 100 5.54 -6.36 -14.51
N GLY A 101 6.67 -6.56 -15.19
CA GLY A 101 7.44 -7.81 -15.12
C GLY A 101 6.82 -8.99 -15.90
N GLY A 102 5.76 -8.76 -16.68
CA GLY A 102 5.10 -9.80 -17.50
C GLY A 102 4.10 -10.69 -16.76
N GLY A 103 3.95 -10.54 -15.44
CA GLY A 103 3.01 -11.33 -14.64
C GLY A 103 3.38 -12.83 -14.57
N GLY A 104 2.39 -13.70 -14.74
CA GLY A 104 2.59 -15.15 -14.83
C GLY A 104 2.42 -15.93 -13.53
N SER A 105 2.81 -17.21 -13.55
CA SER A 105 2.56 -18.15 -12.44
C SER A 105 3.17 -17.70 -11.11
N GLY A 106 4.33 -17.04 -11.15
CA GLY A 106 5.04 -16.53 -9.97
C GLY A 106 4.29 -15.44 -9.19
N GLN A 107 3.27 -14.81 -9.78
CA GLN A 107 2.45 -13.77 -9.13
C GLN A 107 1.04 -14.26 -8.74
N ARG A 108 0.73 -15.56 -8.90
CA ARG A 108 -0.61 -16.10 -8.57
C ARG A 108 -0.85 -16.24 -7.06
N LYS A 109 0.21 -16.46 -6.28
CA LYS A 109 0.16 -16.51 -4.82
C LYS A 109 0.98 -15.36 -4.28
N LEU A 110 0.31 -14.44 -3.61
CA LEU A 110 0.91 -13.20 -3.14
C LEU A 110 0.86 -13.14 -1.62
N PHE A 111 1.98 -12.69 -1.04
CA PHE A 111 2.08 -12.35 0.37
C PHE A 111 2.26 -10.83 0.49
N ALA A 112 1.25 -10.15 1.00
CA ALA A 112 1.20 -8.71 1.19
C ALA A 112 1.59 -8.34 2.64
N ALA A 113 2.80 -7.82 2.83
CA ALA A 113 3.31 -7.52 4.17
C ALA A 113 2.93 -6.10 4.65
N SER A 114 3.30 -5.80 5.89
CA SER A 114 3.30 -4.44 6.45
C SER A 114 1.92 -3.77 6.44
N PHE A 115 1.77 -2.62 5.77
CA PHE A 115 0.56 -1.79 5.86
C PHE A 115 -0.70 -2.50 5.36
N PHE A 116 -0.58 -3.45 4.42
CA PHE A 116 -1.71 -4.29 3.99
C PHE A 116 -2.26 -5.15 5.13
N PHE A 117 -1.40 -5.61 6.05
CA PHE A 117 -1.82 -6.30 7.26
C PHE A 117 -2.42 -5.34 8.27
N TYR A 118 -1.70 -4.26 8.61
CA TYR A 118 -2.08 -3.38 9.70
C TYR A 118 -3.40 -2.66 9.46
N LEU A 119 -3.63 -2.15 8.24
CA LEU A 119 -4.88 -1.43 7.95
C LEU A 119 -6.09 -2.35 8.13
N ALA A 120 -6.06 -3.56 7.55
CA ALA A 120 -7.16 -4.52 7.65
C ALA A 120 -7.43 -4.93 9.12
N ALA A 121 -6.38 -5.10 9.92
CA ALA A 121 -6.51 -5.40 11.34
C ALA A 121 -7.08 -4.21 12.14
N GLU A 122 -6.62 -2.99 11.86
CA GLU A 122 -7.01 -1.77 12.59
C GLU A 122 -8.42 -1.29 12.29
N VAL A 123 -8.94 -1.62 11.10
CA VAL A 123 -10.35 -1.40 10.72
C VAL A 123 -11.24 -2.60 11.05
N GLY A 124 -10.71 -3.63 11.71
CA GLY A 124 -11.50 -4.75 12.23
C GLY A 124 -11.98 -5.77 11.19
N MET A 125 -11.37 -5.83 10.01
CA MET A 125 -11.72 -6.84 8.99
C MET A 125 -11.24 -8.24 9.38
N VAL A 126 -10.24 -8.32 10.25
CA VAL A 126 -9.48 -9.53 10.58
C VAL A 126 -8.96 -9.46 12.02
N ASP A 127 -8.60 -10.61 12.58
CA ASP A 127 -8.08 -10.71 13.95
C ASP A 127 -6.63 -10.16 14.03
N PRO A 128 -6.37 -9.07 14.77
CA PRO A 128 -5.04 -8.48 14.90
C PRO A 128 -4.02 -9.39 15.61
N ASN A 129 -4.49 -10.40 16.35
CA ASN A 129 -3.65 -11.33 17.08
C ASN A 129 -3.05 -12.42 16.17
N LYS A 130 -3.60 -12.62 14.97
CA LYS A 130 -3.04 -13.58 14.02
C LYS A 130 -1.77 -13.03 13.36
N PRO A 131 -0.79 -13.89 13.03
CA PRO A 131 0.44 -13.47 12.34
C PRO A 131 0.17 -13.04 10.89
N ASN A 132 -0.82 -13.68 10.25
CA ASN A 132 -1.29 -13.41 8.90
C ASN A 132 -2.73 -13.90 8.72
N PHE A 133 -3.36 -13.49 7.62
CA PHE A 133 -4.71 -13.88 7.23
C PHE A 133 -4.87 -13.87 5.71
N LYS A 134 -5.92 -14.54 5.25
CA LYS A 134 -6.37 -14.48 3.86
C LYS A 134 -7.36 -13.34 3.68
N ILE A 135 -7.21 -12.58 2.60
CA ILE A 135 -8.06 -11.43 2.27
C ILE A 135 -8.13 -11.29 0.75
N ARG A 136 -9.19 -10.65 0.23
CA ARG A 136 -9.32 -10.31 -1.18
C ARG A 136 -9.31 -8.79 -1.36
N PRO A 137 -8.78 -8.25 -2.47
CA PRO A 137 -8.81 -6.81 -2.70
C PRO A 137 -10.22 -6.18 -2.61
N VAL A 138 -11.27 -6.90 -3.03
CA VAL A 138 -12.67 -6.45 -2.93
C VAL A 138 -13.13 -6.20 -1.49
N ASP A 139 -12.51 -6.85 -0.50
CA ASP A 139 -12.84 -6.65 0.91
C ASP A 139 -12.43 -5.22 1.34
N PHE A 140 -11.28 -4.71 0.86
CA PHE A 140 -10.88 -3.31 1.06
C PHE A 140 -11.83 -2.32 0.38
N GLU A 141 -12.32 -2.64 -0.83
CA GLU A 141 -13.31 -1.80 -1.51
C GLU A 141 -14.61 -1.69 -0.70
N SER A 142 -15.07 -2.82 -0.17
CA SER A 142 -16.30 -2.91 0.61
C SER A 142 -16.18 -2.12 1.90
N GLU A 143 -15.05 -2.23 2.60
CA GLU A 143 -14.79 -1.47 3.81
C GLU A 143 -14.60 0.03 3.52
N ALA A 144 -13.94 0.37 2.41
CA ALA A 144 -13.80 1.75 1.95
C ALA A 144 -15.16 2.42 1.74
N LYS A 145 -16.13 1.72 1.12
CA LYS A 145 -17.49 2.26 0.90
C LYS A 145 -18.18 2.60 2.23
N LYS A 146 -18.00 1.78 3.28
CA LYS A 146 -18.51 2.06 4.63
C LYS A 146 -17.79 3.25 5.25
N ALA A 147 -16.46 3.19 5.30
CA ALA A 147 -15.60 4.21 5.89
C ALA A 147 -15.83 5.61 5.29
N CYS A 148 -15.95 5.71 3.96
CA CYS A 148 -16.18 6.97 3.27
C CYS A 148 -17.59 7.56 3.47
N ALA A 149 -18.53 6.79 4.02
CA ALA A 149 -19.88 7.29 4.35
C ALA A 149 -19.96 7.87 5.77
N LEU A 150 -18.92 7.70 6.60
CA LEU A 150 -18.88 8.21 7.97
C LEU A 150 -18.41 9.67 8.02
N ASN A 151 -18.80 10.37 9.08
CA ASN A 151 -18.11 11.57 9.52
C ASN A 151 -16.92 11.21 10.44
N PHE A 152 -16.12 12.19 10.81
CA PHE A 152 -14.92 11.99 11.62
C PHE A 152 -15.21 11.44 13.02
N GLU A 153 -16.29 11.89 13.67
CA GLU A 153 -16.67 11.39 15.00
C GLU A 153 -17.11 9.92 14.94
N ASP A 154 -17.98 9.58 14.00
CA ASP A 154 -18.47 8.21 13.81
C ASP A 154 -17.33 7.26 13.43
N ALA A 155 -16.36 7.73 12.65
CA ALA A 155 -15.18 6.94 12.30
C ALA A 155 -14.26 6.69 13.51
N LYS A 156 -14.12 7.65 14.44
CA LYS A 156 -13.36 7.41 15.68
C LYS A 156 -14.01 6.32 16.53
N SER A 157 -15.35 6.32 16.61
CA SER A 157 -16.09 5.28 17.33
C SER A 157 -16.06 3.93 16.62
N SER A 158 -16.15 3.91 15.29
CA SER A 158 -16.16 2.67 14.49
C SER A 158 -14.78 2.03 14.40
N TYR A 159 -13.70 2.83 14.40
CA TYR A 159 -12.31 2.39 14.25
C TYR A 159 -11.45 2.85 15.43
N PRO A 160 -11.63 2.27 16.62
CA PRO A 160 -10.96 2.75 17.84
C PRO A 160 -9.43 2.63 17.81
N PHE A 161 -8.87 1.69 17.04
CA PHE A 161 -7.41 1.59 16.85
C PHE A 161 -6.85 2.78 16.07
N LEU A 162 -7.54 3.23 15.02
CA LEU A 162 -7.15 4.41 14.24
C LEU A 162 -7.38 5.70 15.02
N ALA A 163 -8.43 5.76 15.85
CA ALA A 163 -8.69 6.88 16.75
C ALA A 163 -7.55 7.09 17.74
N LYS A 164 -7.05 6.02 18.39
CA LYS A 164 -5.91 6.07 19.32
C LYS A 164 -4.62 6.60 18.68
N LYS A 165 -4.46 6.39 17.38
CA LYS A 165 -3.32 6.86 16.59
C LYS A 165 -3.52 8.25 15.97
N ASN A 166 -4.68 8.88 16.19
CA ASN A 166 -5.07 10.16 15.59
C ASN A 166 -5.07 10.15 14.04
N ILE A 167 -5.40 9.00 13.42
CA ILE A 167 -5.43 8.84 11.95
C ILE A 167 -6.81 8.44 11.41
N ALA A 168 -7.84 8.41 12.25
CA ALA A 168 -9.19 8.00 11.83
C ALA A 168 -9.76 8.85 10.67
N SER A 169 -9.30 10.10 10.48
CA SER A 169 -9.72 10.96 9.37
C SER A 169 -9.27 10.46 7.99
N TYR A 170 -8.27 9.58 7.93
CA TYR A 170 -7.66 9.08 6.70
C TYR A 170 -8.16 7.69 6.29
N VAL A 171 -9.01 7.04 7.09
CA VAL A 171 -9.44 5.65 6.86
C VAL A 171 -10.10 5.43 5.49
N CYS A 172 -10.94 6.37 5.02
CA CYS A 172 -11.53 6.32 3.68
C CYS A 172 -10.45 6.33 2.58
N MET A 173 -9.47 7.21 2.73
CA MET A 173 -8.36 7.38 1.81
C MET A 173 -7.47 6.13 1.75
N ASP A 174 -7.10 5.59 2.91
CA ASP A 174 -6.18 4.46 3.03
C ASP A 174 -6.78 3.17 2.46
N LEU A 175 -8.06 2.90 2.73
CA LEU A 175 -8.76 1.74 2.20
C LEU A 175 -8.92 1.82 0.67
N ILE A 176 -9.26 3.00 0.15
CA ILE A 176 -9.31 3.22 -1.31
C ILE A 176 -7.92 3.06 -1.90
N TYR A 177 -6.89 3.61 -1.27
CA TYR A 177 -5.52 3.51 -1.75
C TYR A 177 -5.07 2.06 -1.85
N GLN A 178 -5.27 1.24 -0.82
CA GLN A 178 -4.90 -0.17 -0.87
C GLN A 178 -5.67 -0.93 -1.95
N TYR A 179 -6.97 -0.70 -2.07
CA TYR A 179 -7.78 -1.35 -3.12
C TYR A 179 -7.31 -0.97 -4.53
N VAL A 180 -7.19 0.33 -4.82
CA VAL A 180 -6.78 0.83 -6.13
C VAL A 180 -5.35 0.40 -6.45
N LEU A 181 -4.44 0.44 -5.47
CA LEU A 181 -3.06 -0.01 -5.67
C LEU A 181 -3.00 -1.49 -6.07
N LEU A 182 -3.74 -2.36 -5.38
CA LEU A 182 -3.76 -3.80 -5.66
C LEU A 182 -4.43 -4.09 -7.03
N VAL A 183 -5.61 -3.53 -7.27
CA VAL A 183 -6.42 -3.87 -8.44
C VAL A 183 -6.03 -3.04 -9.65
N ASP A 184 -6.15 -1.72 -9.56
CA ASP A 184 -5.97 -0.83 -10.70
C ASP A 184 -4.46 -0.57 -10.97
N GLY A 185 -3.63 -0.60 -9.93
CA GLY A 185 -2.18 -0.40 -10.02
C GLY A 185 -1.41 -1.66 -10.40
N PHE A 186 -1.55 -2.73 -9.62
CA PHE A 186 -0.84 -3.99 -9.83
C PHE A 186 -1.59 -5.01 -10.70
N GLY A 187 -2.85 -4.76 -11.04
CA GLY A 187 -3.61 -5.61 -11.95
C GLY A 187 -4.12 -6.91 -11.32
N LEU A 188 -4.27 -6.97 -10.00
CA LEU A 188 -4.85 -8.15 -9.33
C LEU A 188 -6.35 -8.25 -9.63
N ASP A 189 -6.83 -9.47 -9.78
CA ASP A 189 -8.27 -9.74 -9.78
C ASP A 189 -8.83 -9.39 -8.39
N PRO A 190 -9.91 -8.56 -8.28
CA PRO A 190 -10.52 -8.21 -7.00
C PRO A 190 -10.95 -9.39 -6.13
N LEU A 191 -11.21 -10.55 -6.75
CA LEU A 191 -11.64 -11.78 -6.09
C LEU A 191 -10.49 -12.73 -5.80
N GLN A 192 -9.27 -12.46 -6.30
CA GLN A 192 -8.09 -13.27 -6.00
C GLN A 192 -7.79 -13.20 -4.50
N GLU A 193 -7.66 -14.36 -3.88
CA GLU A 193 -7.22 -14.47 -2.51
C GLU A 193 -5.70 -14.21 -2.42
N ILE A 194 -5.33 -13.31 -1.51
CA ILE A 194 -3.94 -13.05 -1.12
C ILE A 194 -3.78 -13.31 0.36
N THR A 195 -2.55 -13.59 0.79
CA THR A 195 -2.22 -13.63 2.22
C THR A 195 -1.66 -12.27 2.59
N ALA A 196 -2.19 -11.64 3.64
CA ALA A 196 -1.58 -10.45 4.24
C ALA A 196 -1.07 -10.76 5.65
N GLY A 197 0.13 -10.29 6.00
CA GLY A 197 0.78 -10.73 7.24
C GLY A 197 1.89 -9.82 7.74
N LYS A 198 2.02 -9.74 9.07
CA LYS A 198 3.22 -9.24 9.74
C LYS A 198 4.25 -10.34 10.00
N GLN A 199 3.80 -11.59 10.07
CA GLN A 199 4.62 -12.76 10.37
C GLN A 199 4.18 -13.99 9.55
N ILE A 200 5.11 -14.92 9.37
CA ILE A 200 4.92 -16.20 8.70
C ILE A 200 5.23 -17.31 9.70
N GLU A 201 4.41 -18.36 9.69
CA GLU A 201 4.64 -19.56 10.48
C GLU A 201 5.81 -20.36 9.87
N TYR A 202 6.80 -20.67 10.71
CA TYR A 202 7.93 -21.52 10.35
C TYR A 202 8.20 -22.47 11.51
N GLN A 203 7.83 -23.74 11.33
CA GLN A 203 7.84 -24.75 12.39
C GLN A 203 7.01 -24.25 13.58
N ASP A 204 7.54 -24.34 14.80
CA ASP A 204 6.87 -23.87 16.03
C ASP A 204 7.14 -22.38 16.34
N SER A 205 7.53 -21.60 15.33
CA SER A 205 7.93 -20.19 15.49
C SER A 205 7.26 -19.26 14.48
N LEU A 206 7.22 -17.98 14.84
CA LEU A 206 6.74 -16.89 13.99
C LEU A 206 7.93 -16.05 13.53
N VAL A 207 8.10 -15.96 12.21
CA VAL A 207 9.15 -15.19 11.56
C VAL A 207 8.54 -13.90 11.03
N GLU A 208 9.16 -12.76 11.28
CA GLU A 208 8.69 -11.49 10.73
C GLU A 208 8.71 -11.50 9.19
N ALA A 209 7.62 -11.06 8.57
CA ALA A 209 7.49 -10.94 7.13
C ALA A 209 8.22 -9.69 6.61
N ALA A 210 9.54 -9.66 6.82
CA ALA A 210 10.42 -8.56 6.49
C ALA A 210 11.70 -9.04 5.79
N TRP A 211 12.44 -8.09 5.23
CA TRP A 211 13.68 -8.34 4.49
C TRP A 211 14.87 -8.93 5.30
N PRO A 212 15.01 -8.74 6.64
CA PRO A 212 16.23 -9.14 7.34
C PRO A 212 16.57 -10.63 7.25
N LEU A 213 15.57 -11.53 7.29
CA LEU A 213 15.83 -12.96 7.15
C LEU A 213 16.39 -13.32 5.77
N GLY A 214 15.84 -12.71 4.71
CA GLY A 214 16.35 -12.91 3.35
C GLY A 214 17.82 -12.50 3.22
N HIS A 215 18.18 -11.36 3.81
CA HIS A 215 19.57 -10.91 3.88
C HIS A 215 20.45 -11.89 4.65
N ALA A 216 20.01 -12.40 5.79
CA ALA A 216 20.79 -13.36 6.57
C ALA A 216 21.04 -14.66 5.78
N VAL A 217 20.02 -15.17 5.08
CA VAL A 217 20.15 -16.36 4.22
C VAL A 217 21.15 -16.13 3.10
N GLU A 218 21.12 -14.97 2.43
CA GLU A 218 22.08 -14.60 1.40
C GLU A 218 23.52 -14.60 1.93
N VAL A 219 23.75 -13.93 3.07
CA VAL A 219 25.08 -13.84 3.68
C VAL A 219 25.60 -15.23 4.08
N ILE A 220 24.78 -16.04 4.75
CA ILE A 220 25.19 -17.38 5.20
C ILE A 220 25.46 -18.30 4.00
N SER A 221 24.66 -18.20 2.93
CA SER A 221 24.84 -18.98 1.70
C SER A 221 26.18 -18.72 1.00
N SER A 222 26.80 -17.56 1.25
CA SER A 222 28.11 -17.22 0.68
C SER A 222 29.31 -17.80 1.45
N LEU A 223 29.07 -18.35 2.65
CA LEU A 223 30.14 -18.87 3.50
C LEU A 223 30.62 -20.26 3.01
N PRO A 224 31.94 -20.55 3.05
CA PRO A 224 32.49 -21.80 2.49
C PRO A 224 31.94 -23.10 3.08
N LYS A 225 31.44 -23.05 4.32
CA LYS A 225 30.92 -24.20 5.05
C LYS A 225 29.48 -24.56 4.67
N PHE A 226 28.74 -23.65 4.05
CA PHE A 226 27.31 -23.80 3.82
C PHE A 226 27.01 -24.06 2.34
N GLU A 227 25.96 -24.83 2.09
CA GLU A 227 25.40 -24.98 0.76
C GLU A 227 24.80 -23.64 0.30
N LYS A 228 24.97 -23.32 -0.99
CA LYS A 228 24.49 -22.07 -1.57
C LYS A 228 22.97 -22.13 -1.76
N LEU A 229 22.23 -21.63 -0.78
CA LEU A 229 20.76 -21.54 -0.85
C LEU A 229 20.29 -20.31 -1.65
N MET A 230 21.04 -19.21 -1.61
CA MET A 230 20.74 -17.98 -2.35
C MET A 230 22.04 -17.27 -2.76
N TYR A 231 22.15 -16.83 -4.01
CA TYR A 231 23.24 -15.97 -4.49
C TYR A 231 22.77 -15.14 -5.69
N PHE A 232 23.36 -13.95 -5.86
CA PHE A 232 23.24 -13.19 -7.12
C PHE A 232 24.08 -13.88 -8.20
N ILE A 233 23.47 -14.16 -9.36
CA ILE A 233 24.15 -14.41 -10.63
C ILE A 233 24.28 -13.08 -11.37
#